data_AF-A0A1Y0BIL0-F1
#
_entry.id   AF-A0A1Y0BIL0-F1
#
_cell.length_a   1.000
_cell.length_b   1.000
_cell.length_c   1.000
_cell.angle_alpha   90.00
_cell.angle_beta   90.00
_cell.angle_gamma   90.00
#
_symmetry.space_group_name_H-M   'P 1'
#
loop_
_entity.id
_entity.type
_entity.pdbx_description
1 polymer ?
#
loop_
_entity_poly.entity_id
_entity_poly.type
_entity_poly.pdbx_seq_one_letter_code
_entity_poly.pdbx_strand_id
1 'polypeptide(L)'
;MFDINTLPQLIRRDIEHGESHFPTVSDDVPAVVEIDPSWKRQWLAARARIRQEGQTYQSLDAKRQRYFARYLAVVGLAELEMIVLGCTYAATHYEMPAAWRTCLVKQAYEDMQHAASYITRGCKLSGENYWTGIDDVPYRENIAKTYHPILRRDLGGFFAAIGLHTEAYPAETNILEPFALDPVLVRWMPNEIQEEAGHLTFLYPAMREYLHSGAPEEQDRRKRQMVADNETLLETAMEANRRNAETFVVGKLGMDPSVMEAFAHIPERTRYIFRTIGIEEHYWPQYLKES
;
A
#
# COMPACT_ATOMS: atom_id res chain seq x y z
N MET A 1 -13.36 25.30 -3.02
CA MET A 1 -12.20 24.68 -3.69
C MET A 1 -10.98 25.11 -2.87
N PHE A 2 -10.30 24.19 -2.18
CA PHE A 2 -9.11 24.54 -1.41
C PHE A 2 -8.01 25.02 -2.36
N ASP A 3 -7.28 26.09 -2.00
CA ASP A 3 -6.12 26.51 -2.77
C ASP A 3 -5.07 25.40 -2.74
N ILE A 4 -4.62 25.00 -3.93
CA ILE A 4 -3.66 23.92 -4.15
C ILE A 4 -2.31 24.20 -3.47
N ASN A 5 -2.00 25.46 -3.19
CA ASN A 5 -0.80 25.84 -2.42
C ASN A 5 -1.01 25.78 -0.90
N THR A 6 -2.26 25.85 -0.44
CA THR A 6 -2.63 25.84 0.98
C THR A 6 -2.85 24.42 1.51
N LEU A 7 -3.35 23.50 0.67
CA LEU A 7 -3.56 22.09 1.01
C LEU A 7 -2.30 21.38 1.54
N PRO A 8 -1.12 21.45 0.87
CA PRO A 8 0.10 20.87 1.40
C PRO A 8 0.53 21.49 2.74
N GLN A 9 0.24 22.77 2.97
CA GLN A 9 0.59 23.43 4.24
C GLN A 9 -0.32 23.01 5.39
N LEU A 10 -1.63 22.86 5.16
CA LEU A 10 -2.57 22.38 6.16
C LEU A 10 -2.29 20.92 6.52
N ILE A 11 -2.11 20.07 5.51
CA ILE A 11 -1.77 18.65 5.72
C ILE A 11 -0.45 18.51 6.50
N ARG A 12 0.57 19.32 6.18
CA ARG A 12 1.83 19.33 6.96
C ARG A 12 1.61 19.69 8.43
N ARG A 13 0.76 20.67 8.73
CA ARG A 13 0.46 21.07 10.12
C ARG A 13 -0.28 19.98 10.88
N ASP A 14 -1.22 19.30 10.22
CA ASP A 14 -1.95 18.17 10.81
C ASP A 14 -1.01 16.99 11.08
N ILE A 15 -0.07 16.72 10.17
CA ILE A 15 0.99 15.70 10.37
C ILE A 15 1.89 16.09 11.54
N GLU A 16 2.39 17.33 11.59
CA GLU A 16 3.24 17.81 12.70
C GLU A 16 2.52 17.70 14.05
N HIS A 17 1.22 17.97 14.07
CA HIS A 17 0.39 17.74 15.25
C HIS A 17 0.29 16.24 15.60
N GLY A 18 0.02 15.38 14.61
CA GLY A 18 -0.03 13.93 14.76
C GLY A 18 1.27 13.30 15.26
N GLU A 19 2.43 13.77 14.78
CA GLU A 19 3.77 13.32 15.22
C GLU A 19 4.02 13.58 16.72
N SER A 20 3.27 14.50 17.33
CA SER A 20 3.41 14.88 18.75
C SER A 20 2.26 14.39 19.64
N HIS A 21 1.19 13.85 19.05
CA HIS A 21 -0.04 13.45 19.75
C HIS A 21 -0.53 12.07 19.31
N PHE A 22 0.37 11.08 19.31
CA PHE A 22 0.01 9.71 18.96
C PHE A 22 -1.09 9.16 19.88
N PRO A 23 -2.17 8.59 19.33
CA PRO A 23 -3.14 7.86 20.14
C PRO A 23 -2.45 6.67 20.81
N THR A 24 -2.96 6.28 21.98
CA THR A 24 -2.44 5.09 22.67
C THR A 24 -2.78 3.85 21.84
N VAL A 25 -1.75 3.15 21.37
CA VAL A 25 -1.95 1.91 20.63
C VAL A 25 -2.30 0.78 21.60
N SER A 26 -3.49 0.19 21.41
CA SER A 26 -4.03 -0.89 22.24
C SER A 26 -3.15 -2.15 22.22
N ASP A 27 -3.14 -2.89 23.34
CA ASP A 27 -2.56 -4.23 23.40
C ASP A 27 -3.37 -5.26 22.61
N ASP A 28 -4.69 -5.06 22.53
CA ASP A 28 -5.59 -5.94 21.80
C ASP A 28 -5.48 -5.70 20.28
N VAL A 29 -5.56 -6.79 19.51
CA VAL A 29 -5.67 -6.70 18.05
C VAL A 29 -7.04 -6.14 17.69
N PRO A 30 -7.13 -5.05 16.91
CA PRO A 30 -8.42 -4.51 16.49
C PRO A 30 -9.23 -5.55 15.71
N ALA A 31 -10.55 -5.58 15.90
CA ALA A 31 -11.43 -6.55 15.24
C ALA A 31 -11.30 -6.52 13.70
N VAL A 32 -11.08 -5.33 13.13
CA VAL A 32 -10.88 -5.16 11.68
C VAL A 32 -9.59 -5.82 11.18
N VAL A 33 -8.53 -5.77 11.98
CA VAL A 33 -7.24 -6.40 11.69
C VAL A 33 -7.32 -7.91 11.89
N GLU A 34 -8.09 -8.38 12.88
CA GLU A 34 -8.19 -9.80 13.21
C GLU A 34 -8.79 -10.66 12.10
N ILE A 35 -9.57 -10.07 11.20
CA ILE A 35 -10.23 -10.76 10.07
C ILE A 35 -9.22 -11.23 9.02
N ASP A 36 -8.16 -10.46 8.80
CA ASP A 36 -7.14 -10.74 7.79
C ASP A 36 -5.85 -11.28 8.46
N PRO A 37 -5.47 -12.54 8.24
CA PRO A 37 -4.33 -13.15 8.92
C PRO A 37 -3.00 -12.45 8.61
N SER A 38 -2.85 -11.88 7.40
CA SER A 38 -1.63 -11.20 6.98
C SER A 38 -1.49 -9.86 7.72
N TRP A 39 -2.57 -9.08 7.78
CA TRP A 39 -2.59 -7.83 8.56
C TRP A 39 -2.47 -8.07 10.07
N LYS A 40 -3.07 -9.14 10.59
CA LYS A 40 -2.88 -9.56 11.99
C LYS A 40 -1.40 -9.84 12.30
N ARG A 41 -0.67 -10.53 11.41
CA ARG A 41 0.77 -10.74 11.59
C ARG A 41 1.54 -9.43 11.59
N GLN A 42 1.25 -8.52 10.66
CA GLN A 42 1.91 -7.21 10.62
C GLN A 42 1.63 -6.38 11.86
N TRP A 43 0.39 -6.35 12.34
CA TRP A 43 0.03 -5.63 13.57
C TRP A 43 0.83 -6.15 14.76
N LEU A 44 0.91 -7.48 14.93
CA LEU A 44 1.69 -8.08 16.01
C LEU A 44 3.17 -7.72 15.91
N ALA A 45 3.73 -7.72 14.70
CA ALA A 45 5.12 -7.30 14.45
C ALA A 45 5.34 -5.82 14.77
N ALA A 46 4.47 -4.93 14.31
CA ALA A 46 4.53 -3.49 14.59
C ALA A 46 4.37 -3.18 16.08
N ARG A 47 3.44 -3.86 16.77
CA ARG A 47 3.25 -3.75 18.22
C ARG A 47 4.49 -4.19 18.99
N ALA A 48 5.09 -5.32 18.61
CA ALA A 48 6.31 -5.80 19.25
C ALA A 48 7.45 -4.78 19.12
N ARG A 49 7.56 -4.11 17.96
CA ARG A 49 8.59 -3.09 17.68
C ARG A 49 8.48 -1.84 18.54
N ILE A 50 7.27 -1.40 18.90
CA ILE A 50 7.10 -0.24 19.81
C ILE A 50 7.84 -0.43 21.14
N ARG A 51 7.98 -1.69 21.59
CA ARG A 51 8.60 -2.04 22.88
C ARG A 51 10.09 -2.37 22.75
N GLN A 52 10.64 -2.42 21.53
CA GLN A 52 12.02 -2.80 21.27
C GLN A 52 12.90 -1.56 21.09
N GLU A 53 14.07 -1.58 21.72
CA GLU A 53 15.15 -0.66 21.38
C GLU A 53 15.91 -1.24 20.19
N GLY A 54 16.10 -0.42 19.15
CA GLY A 54 16.71 -0.85 17.91
C GLY A 54 17.62 0.21 17.30
N GLN A 55 18.19 -0.14 16.16
CA GLN A 55 18.93 0.82 15.35
C GLN A 55 18.00 1.98 14.95
N THR A 56 18.46 3.22 15.10
CA THR A 56 17.70 4.41 14.71
C THR A 56 18.38 5.12 13.54
N TYR A 57 17.64 5.99 12.87
CA TYR A 57 18.15 6.90 11.84
C TYR A 57 19.46 7.59 12.25
N GLN A 58 19.55 8.07 13.50
CA GLN A 58 20.72 8.80 14.00
C GLN A 58 21.97 7.93 14.09
N SER A 59 21.82 6.61 14.17
CA SER A 59 22.94 5.66 14.22
C SER A 59 23.50 5.28 12.83
N LEU A 60 22.83 5.69 11.75
CA LEU A 60 23.28 5.46 10.38
C LEU A 60 24.36 6.48 9.97
N ASP A 61 25.25 6.08 9.05
CA ASP A 61 26.14 7.04 8.41
C ASP A 61 25.38 8.05 7.54
N ALA A 62 26.01 9.19 7.23
CA ALA A 62 25.37 10.29 6.51
C ALA A 62 24.83 9.88 5.12
N LYS A 63 25.45 8.90 4.45
CA LYS A 63 25.00 8.41 3.15
C LYS A 63 23.72 7.59 3.30
N ARG A 64 23.68 6.68 4.27
CA ARG A 64 22.49 5.87 4.60
C ARG A 64 21.34 6.71 5.13
N GLN A 65 21.63 7.75 5.93
CA GLN A 65 20.63 8.74 6.36
C GLN A 65 19.94 9.42 5.17
N ARG A 66 20.71 9.89 4.18
CA ARG A 66 20.14 10.46 2.96
C ARG A 66 19.31 9.46 2.17
N TYR A 67 19.78 8.22 2.05
CA TYR A 67 19.00 7.17 1.39
C TYR A 67 17.69 6.90 2.12
N PHE A 68 17.70 6.77 3.44
CA PHE A 68 16.48 6.54 4.20
C PHE A 68 15.47 7.69 4.04
N ALA A 69 15.93 8.95 4.16
CA ALA A 69 15.06 10.11 3.99
C ALA A 69 14.43 10.17 2.57
N ARG A 70 15.24 9.89 1.53
CA ARG A 70 14.74 9.80 0.15
C ARG A 70 13.77 8.63 -0.03
N TYR A 71 14.02 7.49 0.61
CA TYR A 71 13.15 6.32 0.55
C TYR A 71 11.76 6.62 1.08
N LEU A 72 11.64 7.27 2.24
CA LEU A 72 10.35 7.70 2.78
C LEU A 72 9.60 8.56 1.76
N ALA A 73 10.26 9.57 1.18
CA ALA A 73 9.62 10.41 0.19
C ALA A 73 9.19 9.65 -1.08
N VAL A 74 9.98 8.67 -1.52
CA VAL A 74 9.65 7.79 -2.65
C VAL A 74 8.41 6.95 -2.34
N VAL A 75 8.30 6.37 -1.13
CA VAL A 75 7.12 5.61 -0.67
C VAL A 75 5.88 6.53 -0.65
N GLY A 76 5.96 7.69 -0.02
CA GLY A 76 4.80 8.60 0.04
C GLY A 76 4.38 9.14 -1.33
N LEU A 77 5.33 9.39 -2.24
CA LEU A 77 4.98 9.73 -3.64
C LEU A 77 4.30 8.56 -4.35
N ALA A 78 4.64 7.31 -4.03
CA ALA A 78 4.01 6.13 -4.62
C ALA A 78 2.57 5.99 -4.14
N GLU A 79 2.31 6.16 -2.85
CA GLU A 79 0.94 6.17 -2.30
C GLU A 79 0.09 7.28 -2.90
N LEU A 80 0.66 8.48 -3.04
CA LEU A 80 -0.04 9.60 -3.69
C LEU A 80 -0.40 9.26 -5.14
N GLU A 81 0.57 8.80 -5.93
CA GLU A 81 0.39 8.55 -7.37
C GLU A 81 -0.46 7.31 -7.67
N MET A 82 -0.27 6.24 -6.91
CA MET A 82 -0.98 4.98 -7.12
C MET A 82 -2.34 5.02 -6.45
N ILE A 83 -2.39 5.28 -5.14
CA ILE A 83 -3.60 5.08 -4.34
C ILE A 83 -4.51 6.31 -4.38
N VAL A 84 -4.03 7.47 -3.93
CA VAL A 84 -4.86 8.68 -3.82
C VAL A 84 -5.39 9.11 -5.17
N LEU A 85 -4.50 9.23 -6.17
CA LEU A 85 -4.91 9.58 -7.53
C LEU A 85 -5.72 8.45 -8.19
N GLY A 86 -5.45 7.19 -7.88
CA GLY A 86 -6.20 6.06 -8.41
C GLY A 86 -7.64 6.00 -7.91
N CYS A 87 -7.84 6.13 -6.60
CA CYS A 87 -9.17 6.24 -5.98
C CYS A 87 -9.93 7.47 -6.48
N THR A 88 -9.25 8.62 -6.59
CA THR A 88 -9.85 9.85 -7.14
C THR A 88 -10.27 9.66 -8.61
N TYR A 89 -9.42 9.03 -9.42
CA TYR A 89 -9.73 8.72 -10.81
C TYR A 89 -10.94 7.80 -10.92
N ALA A 90 -10.97 6.69 -10.17
CA ALA A 90 -12.08 5.75 -10.20
C ALA A 90 -13.40 6.38 -9.74
N ALA A 91 -13.37 7.14 -8.64
CA ALA A 91 -14.55 7.82 -8.11
C ALA A 91 -15.17 8.82 -9.11
N THR A 92 -14.36 9.40 -9.99
CA THR A 92 -14.77 10.41 -10.98
C THR A 92 -15.14 9.82 -12.34
N HIS A 93 -14.54 8.71 -12.75
CA HIS A 93 -14.68 8.17 -14.11
C HIS A 93 -15.54 6.91 -14.21
N TYR A 94 -15.75 6.18 -13.11
CA TYR A 94 -16.49 4.92 -13.15
C TYR A 94 -17.88 5.01 -12.55
N GLU A 95 -18.80 4.30 -13.21
CA GLU A 95 -20.11 4.00 -12.66
C GLU A 95 -19.97 2.97 -11.54
N MET A 96 -20.48 3.33 -10.36
CA MET A 96 -20.46 2.48 -9.18
C MET A 96 -21.58 2.91 -8.22
N PRO A 97 -22.01 2.04 -7.29
CA PRO A 97 -22.89 2.42 -6.20
C PRO A 97 -22.35 3.62 -5.42
N ALA A 98 -23.25 4.51 -4.98
CA ALA A 98 -22.86 5.72 -4.24
C ALA A 98 -22.09 5.39 -2.94
N ALA A 99 -22.45 4.30 -2.27
CA ALA A 99 -21.73 3.81 -1.09
C ALA A 99 -20.27 3.48 -1.41
N TRP A 100 -20.01 2.84 -2.55
CA TRP A 100 -18.64 2.50 -2.96
C TRP A 100 -17.84 3.76 -3.24
N ARG A 101 -18.43 4.72 -3.96
CA ARG A 101 -17.79 6.01 -4.23
C ARG A 101 -17.41 6.74 -2.94
N THR A 102 -18.29 6.76 -1.94
CA THR A 102 -18.01 7.37 -0.63
C THR A 102 -16.84 6.68 0.07
N CYS A 103 -16.77 5.35 0.05
CA CYS A 103 -15.66 4.59 0.61
C CYS A 103 -14.34 4.89 -0.11
N LEU A 104 -14.34 4.97 -1.45
CA LEU A 104 -13.14 5.33 -2.21
C LEU A 104 -12.63 6.74 -1.92
N VAL A 105 -13.54 7.70 -1.76
CA VAL A 105 -13.18 9.08 -1.39
C VAL A 105 -12.62 9.13 0.03
N LYS A 106 -13.18 8.36 0.96
CA LYS A 106 -12.66 8.23 2.33
C LYS A 106 -11.24 7.64 2.33
N GLN A 107 -11.04 6.52 1.64
CA GLN A 107 -9.73 5.88 1.49
C GLN A 107 -8.72 6.85 0.89
N ALA A 108 -9.04 7.52 -0.22
CA ALA A 108 -8.15 8.51 -0.84
C ALA A 108 -7.75 9.65 0.12
N TYR A 109 -8.62 10.01 1.07
CA TYR A 109 -8.31 11.00 2.09
C TYR A 109 -7.38 10.46 3.17
N GLU A 110 -7.62 9.22 3.64
CA GLU A 110 -6.77 8.53 4.61
C GLU A 110 -5.36 8.31 4.04
N ASP A 111 -5.24 7.75 2.84
CA ASP A 111 -3.93 7.51 2.19
C ASP A 111 -3.20 8.80 1.80
N MET A 112 -3.93 9.91 1.60
CA MET A 112 -3.29 11.22 1.42
C MET A 112 -2.55 11.65 2.69
N GLN A 113 -3.06 11.30 3.88
CA GLN A 113 -2.36 11.54 5.14
C GLN A 113 -1.12 10.66 5.25
N HIS A 114 -1.20 9.41 4.74
CA HIS A 114 -0.06 8.51 4.75
C HIS A 114 1.08 9.04 3.88
N ALA A 115 0.75 9.29 2.60
CA ALA A 115 1.65 9.83 1.61
C ALA A 115 2.34 11.10 2.10
N ALA A 116 1.56 12.02 2.65
CA ALA A 116 2.06 13.29 3.13
C ALA A 116 2.95 13.15 4.37
N SER A 117 2.66 12.20 5.26
CA SER A 117 3.49 11.89 6.44
C SER A 117 4.88 11.43 6.00
N TYR A 118 4.94 10.48 5.07
CA TYR A 118 6.20 9.97 4.53
C TYR A 118 7.02 11.05 3.80
N ILE A 119 6.41 11.85 2.93
CA ILE A 119 7.09 12.92 2.20
C ILE A 119 7.63 13.99 3.17
N THR A 120 6.79 14.45 4.11
CA THR A 120 7.17 15.47 5.10
C THR A 120 8.30 14.98 5.99
N ARG A 121 8.24 13.72 6.42
CA ARG A 121 9.30 13.10 7.22
C ARG A 121 10.61 13.02 6.45
N GLY A 122 10.57 12.57 5.20
CA GLY A 122 11.73 12.57 4.31
C GLY A 122 12.34 13.96 4.14
N CYS A 123 11.52 15.00 3.97
CA CYS A 123 11.99 16.39 3.89
C CYS A 123 12.69 16.83 5.18
N LYS A 124 12.09 16.55 6.33
CA LYS A 124 12.61 16.93 7.66
C LYS A 124 13.96 16.27 7.96
N LEU A 125 14.11 14.99 7.61
CA LEU A 125 15.34 14.23 7.84
C LEU A 125 16.48 14.63 6.90
N SER A 126 16.17 14.95 5.63
CA SER A 126 17.18 15.31 4.63
C SER A 126 17.52 16.79 4.55
N GLY A 127 16.58 17.67 4.93
CA GLY A 127 16.61 19.10 4.61
C GLY A 127 16.24 19.43 3.15
N GLU A 128 15.87 18.44 2.34
CA GLU A 128 15.47 18.60 0.94
C GLU A 128 13.94 18.75 0.83
N ASN A 129 13.45 19.47 -0.19
CA ASN A 129 12.01 19.62 -0.42
C ASN A 129 11.49 18.58 -1.42
N TYR A 130 11.13 17.39 -0.95
CA TYR A 130 10.64 16.32 -1.82
C TYR A 130 9.21 16.53 -2.36
N TRP A 131 8.48 17.53 -1.86
CA TRP A 131 7.16 17.87 -2.39
C TRP A 131 7.19 18.39 -3.83
N THR A 132 8.33 18.86 -4.32
CA THR A 132 8.51 19.24 -5.73
C THR A 132 8.77 18.05 -6.65
N GLY A 133 8.80 16.83 -6.11
CA GLY A 133 9.13 15.61 -6.83
C GLY A 133 10.60 15.21 -6.71
N ILE A 134 10.89 14.02 -7.25
CA ILE A 134 12.22 13.41 -7.29
C ILE A 134 12.48 13.02 -8.75
N ASP A 135 13.58 13.48 -9.34
CA ASP A 135 13.85 13.36 -10.79
C ASP A 135 14.26 11.95 -11.25
N ASP A 136 14.39 11.00 -10.34
CA ASP A 136 14.76 9.61 -10.63
C ASP A 136 14.09 8.67 -9.63
N VAL A 137 12.91 8.18 -10.02
CA VAL A 137 12.08 7.29 -9.22
C VAL A 137 11.82 6.02 -10.03
N PRO A 138 12.53 4.92 -9.73
CA PRO A 138 12.50 3.70 -10.54
C PRO A 138 11.11 3.10 -10.79
N TYR A 139 10.15 3.32 -9.89
CA TYR A 139 8.80 2.77 -10.05
C TYR A 139 7.93 3.52 -11.08
N ARG A 140 8.22 4.79 -11.38
CA ARG A 140 7.32 5.65 -12.19
C ARG A 140 7.11 5.12 -13.60
N GLU A 141 8.15 4.51 -14.17
CA GLU A 141 8.05 3.86 -15.48
C GLU A 141 7.07 2.68 -15.44
N ASN A 142 7.11 1.86 -14.40
CA ASN A 142 6.18 0.74 -14.22
C ASN A 142 4.76 1.23 -13.94
N ILE A 143 4.60 2.32 -13.18
CA ILE A 143 3.30 2.96 -12.98
C ILE A 143 2.72 3.39 -14.34
N ALA A 144 3.51 4.08 -15.16
CA ALA A 144 3.06 4.57 -16.46
C ALA A 144 2.74 3.45 -17.45
N LYS A 145 3.56 2.40 -17.50
CA LYS A 145 3.46 1.33 -18.51
C LYS A 145 2.50 0.20 -18.16
N THR A 146 2.30 -0.08 -16.88
CA THR A 146 1.51 -1.25 -16.44
C THR A 146 0.35 -0.83 -15.56
N TYR A 147 0.62 -0.03 -14.53
CA TYR A 147 -0.38 0.33 -13.53
C TYR A 147 -1.52 1.19 -14.10
N HIS A 148 -1.18 2.33 -14.71
CA HIS A 148 -2.17 3.25 -15.25
C HIS A 148 -3.04 2.64 -16.36
N PRO A 149 -2.50 1.86 -17.33
CA PRO A 149 -3.33 1.20 -18.33
C PRO A 149 -4.39 0.27 -17.73
N ILE A 150 -4.05 -0.52 -16.70
CA ILE A 150 -5.00 -1.39 -16.01
C ILE A 150 -6.00 -0.55 -15.20
N LEU A 151 -5.52 0.34 -14.35
CA LEU A 151 -6.34 1.22 -13.52
C LEU A 151 -7.38 1.99 -14.34
N ARG A 152 -7.01 2.51 -15.52
CA ARG A 152 -7.83 3.40 -16.35
C ARG A 152 -8.79 2.70 -17.29
N ARG A 153 -8.75 1.36 -17.37
CA ARG A 153 -9.59 0.60 -18.28
C ARG A 153 -11.05 0.57 -17.85
N ASP A 154 -11.31 0.13 -16.63
CA ASP A 154 -12.65 -0.05 -16.06
C ASP A 154 -12.58 -0.20 -14.53
N LEU A 155 -13.75 -0.34 -13.90
CA LEU A 155 -13.85 -0.55 -12.45
C LEU A 155 -13.14 -1.85 -12.01
N GLY A 156 -13.13 -2.89 -12.85
CA GLY A 156 -12.37 -4.11 -12.59
C GLY A 156 -10.86 -3.87 -12.56
N GLY A 157 -10.35 -3.03 -13.47
CA GLY A 157 -8.97 -2.58 -13.49
C GLY A 157 -8.59 -1.74 -12.28
N PHE A 158 -9.49 -0.89 -11.77
CA PHE A 158 -9.30 -0.22 -10.48
C PHE A 158 -9.15 -1.24 -9.34
N PHE A 159 -10.04 -2.23 -9.25
CA PHE A 159 -9.95 -3.24 -8.20
C PHE A 159 -8.65 -4.06 -8.28
N ALA A 160 -8.19 -4.41 -9.48
CA ALA A 160 -6.91 -5.10 -9.67
C ALA A 160 -5.71 -4.21 -9.27
N ALA A 161 -5.66 -2.97 -9.76
CA ALA A 161 -4.53 -2.08 -9.55
C ALA A 161 -4.45 -1.56 -8.10
N ILE A 162 -5.58 -1.14 -7.53
CA ILE A 162 -5.61 -0.54 -6.18
C ILE A 162 -5.92 -1.64 -5.18
N GLY A 163 -7.14 -2.15 -5.23
CA GLY A 163 -7.65 -3.00 -4.17
C GLY A 163 -6.89 -4.33 -4.01
N LEU A 164 -6.26 -4.87 -5.07
CA LEU A 164 -5.34 -5.99 -4.92
C LEU A 164 -3.90 -5.49 -4.69
N HIS A 165 -3.31 -4.80 -5.67
CA HIS A 165 -1.86 -4.57 -5.69
C HIS A 165 -1.35 -3.53 -4.68
N THR A 166 -2.12 -2.50 -4.34
CA THR A 166 -1.69 -1.48 -3.36
C THR A 166 -2.30 -1.65 -1.98
N GLU A 167 -3.38 -2.42 -1.84
CA GLU A 167 -4.06 -2.59 -0.55
C GLU A 167 -3.90 -4.03 -0.04
N ALA A 168 -4.27 -5.04 -0.84
CA ALA A 168 -4.29 -6.41 -0.36
C ALA A 168 -2.89 -7.04 -0.26
N TYR A 169 -2.03 -6.88 -1.26
CA TYR A 169 -0.71 -7.50 -1.27
C TYR A 169 0.29 -6.91 -0.27
N PRO A 170 0.27 -5.58 0.04
CA PRO A 170 1.12 -5.02 1.08
C PRO A 170 0.95 -5.66 2.46
N ALA A 171 -0.16 -6.34 2.74
CA ALA A 171 -0.31 -7.17 3.94
C ALA A 171 0.77 -8.28 4.07
N GLU A 172 1.40 -8.69 2.98
CA GLU A 172 2.62 -9.53 3.00
C GLU A 172 3.88 -8.76 2.64
N THR A 173 3.80 -7.85 1.67
CA THR A 173 5.01 -7.26 1.05
C THR A 173 5.43 -5.91 1.62
N ASN A 174 4.68 -5.36 2.59
CA ASN A 174 5.10 -4.16 3.28
C ASN A 174 6.29 -4.49 4.18
N ILE A 175 7.49 -4.18 3.71
CA ILE A 175 8.74 -4.39 4.44
C ILE A 175 8.81 -3.32 5.51
N LEU A 176 8.40 -3.65 6.72
CA LEU A 176 8.28 -2.69 7.83
C LEU A 176 9.66 -2.29 8.41
N GLU A 177 10.74 -3.03 8.10
CA GLU A 177 12.07 -2.89 8.71
C GLU A 177 12.69 -1.50 8.50
N PRO A 178 12.70 -0.90 7.29
CA PRO A 178 13.14 0.48 7.12
C PRO A 178 12.42 1.46 8.03
N PHE A 179 11.10 1.33 8.21
CA PHE A 179 10.32 2.27 9.04
C PHE A 179 10.70 2.18 10.52
N ALA A 180 11.31 1.07 10.97
CA ALA A 180 11.83 0.93 12.32
C ALA A 180 12.97 1.92 12.66
N LEU A 181 13.63 2.48 11.65
CA LEU A 181 14.67 3.49 11.84
C LEU A 181 14.11 4.83 12.36
N ASP A 182 12.80 5.06 12.23
CA ASP A 182 12.16 6.31 12.65
C ASP A 182 11.17 6.08 13.81
N PRO A 183 11.46 6.60 15.02
CA PRO A 183 10.58 6.43 16.18
C PRO A 183 9.15 6.96 16.00
N VAL A 184 8.96 7.94 15.11
CA VAL A 184 7.63 8.48 14.78
C VAL A 184 6.86 7.45 13.96
N LEU A 185 7.48 6.88 12.92
CA LEU A 185 6.84 5.86 12.09
C LEU A 185 6.55 4.60 12.91
N VAL A 186 7.48 4.14 13.76
CA VAL A 186 7.27 2.98 14.66
C VAL A 186 5.98 3.10 15.48
N ARG A 187 5.68 4.30 15.97
CA ARG A 187 4.46 4.56 16.77
C ARG A 187 3.20 4.66 15.92
N TRP A 188 3.35 5.04 14.66
CA TRP A 188 2.26 5.27 13.73
C TRP A 188 1.82 3.99 13.01
N MET A 189 2.74 3.07 12.69
CA MET A 189 2.47 1.87 11.88
C MET A 189 1.27 1.04 12.33
N PRO A 190 1.00 0.82 13.64
CA PRO A 190 -0.21 0.10 14.01
C PRO A 190 -1.50 0.77 13.50
N ASN A 191 -1.59 2.10 13.58
CA ASN A 191 -2.77 2.83 13.10
C ASN A 191 -2.92 2.68 11.58
N GLU A 192 -1.82 2.82 10.84
CA GLU A 192 -1.80 2.59 9.39
C GLU A 192 -2.25 1.17 9.05
N ILE A 193 -1.70 0.13 9.71
CA ILE A 193 -2.14 -1.26 9.52
C ILE A 193 -3.64 -1.45 9.80
N GLN A 194 -4.18 -0.75 10.81
CA GLN A 194 -5.61 -0.79 11.10
C GLN A 194 -6.45 -0.10 10.02
N GLU A 195 -5.98 1.02 9.46
CA GLU A 195 -6.63 1.74 8.37
C GLU A 195 -6.61 0.89 7.08
N GLU A 196 -5.46 0.32 6.73
CA GLU A 196 -5.27 -0.56 5.57
C GLU A 196 -6.13 -1.84 5.64
N ALA A 197 -6.16 -2.49 6.82
CA ALA A 197 -7.10 -3.59 7.04
C ALA A 197 -8.56 -3.12 6.93
N GLY A 198 -8.85 -1.89 7.36
CA GLY A 198 -10.13 -1.23 7.22
C GLY A 198 -10.55 -1.03 5.77
N HIS A 199 -9.66 -0.60 4.89
CA HIS A 199 -9.94 -0.45 3.46
C HIS A 199 -10.44 -1.78 2.85
N LEU A 200 -9.80 -2.89 3.22
CA LEU A 200 -10.16 -4.23 2.73
C LEU A 200 -11.54 -4.72 3.22
N THR A 201 -12.04 -4.24 4.37
CA THR A 201 -13.41 -4.58 4.81
C THR A 201 -14.49 -4.08 3.87
N PHE A 202 -14.19 -3.05 3.08
CA PHE A 202 -15.07 -2.53 2.04
C PHE A 202 -14.69 -3.09 0.66
N LEU A 203 -13.39 -3.08 0.32
CA LEU A 203 -12.91 -3.44 -1.02
C LEU A 203 -13.22 -4.90 -1.37
N TYR A 204 -13.04 -5.85 -0.45
CA TYR A 204 -13.32 -7.26 -0.75
C TYR A 204 -14.81 -7.53 -1.03
N PRO A 205 -15.77 -7.06 -0.21
CA PRO A 205 -17.19 -7.14 -0.57
C PRO A 205 -17.53 -6.47 -1.91
N ALA A 206 -16.99 -5.28 -2.19
CA ALA A 206 -17.25 -4.57 -3.43
C ALA A 206 -16.72 -5.33 -4.66
N MET A 207 -15.52 -5.90 -4.58
CA MET A 207 -14.96 -6.77 -5.61
C MET A 207 -15.85 -7.99 -5.82
N ARG A 208 -16.25 -8.66 -4.74
CA ARG A 208 -17.13 -9.83 -4.83
C ARG A 208 -18.44 -9.49 -5.51
N GLU A 209 -19.11 -8.40 -5.11
CA GLU A 209 -20.35 -7.97 -5.75
C GLU A 209 -20.13 -7.62 -7.23
N TYR A 210 -19.03 -6.94 -7.57
CA TYR A 210 -18.67 -6.65 -8.96
C TYR A 210 -18.45 -7.92 -9.80
N LEU A 211 -17.74 -8.92 -9.26
CA LEU A 211 -17.41 -10.17 -9.95
C LEU A 211 -18.62 -11.10 -10.12
N HIS A 212 -19.63 -10.96 -9.27
CA HIS A 212 -20.79 -11.86 -9.21
C HIS A 212 -22.13 -11.17 -9.58
N SER A 213 -22.08 -9.95 -10.10
CA SER A 213 -23.27 -9.22 -10.59
C SER A 213 -23.42 -9.33 -12.11
N GLY A 214 -24.67 -9.26 -12.59
CA GLY A 214 -25.00 -9.30 -14.02
C GLY A 214 -25.12 -10.73 -14.59
N ALA A 215 -25.10 -10.83 -15.92
CA ALA A 215 -25.25 -12.10 -16.63
C ALA A 215 -24.04 -13.03 -16.42
N PRO A 216 -24.21 -14.37 -16.45
CA PRO A 216 -23.11 -15.32 -16.22
C PRO A 216 -21.88 -15.12 -17.11
N GLU A 217 -22.08 -14.77 -18.39
CA GLU A 217 -20.99 -14.49 -19.33
C GLU A 217 -20.15 -13.29 -18.92
N GLU A 218 -20.80 -12.24 -18.39
CA GLU A 218 -20.14 -11.04 -17.90
C GLU A 218 -19.37 -11.32 -16.60
N GLN A 219 -19.92 -12.16 -15.71
CA GLN A 219 -19.23 -12.62 -14.51
C GLN A 219 -17.96 -13.42 -14.88
N ASP A 220 -18.07 -14.36 -15.82
CA ASP A 220 -16.93 -15.15 -16.31
C ASP A 220 -15.84 -14.24 -16.91
N ARG A 221 -16.23 -13.28 -17.76
CA ARG A 221 -15.32 -12.28 -18.34
C ARG A 221 -14.59 -11.48 -17.26
N ARG A 222 -15.33 -10.95 -16.27
CA ARG A 222 -14.75 -10.13 -15.18
C ARG A 222 -13.76 -10.91 -14.33
N LYS A 223 -14.07 -12.16 -13.97
CA LYS A 223 -13.17 -13.02 -13.19
C LYS A 223 -11.89 -13.34 -13.96
N ARG A 224 -11.99 -13.72 -15.23
CA ARG A 224 -10.81 -13.96 -16.08
C ARG A 224 -9.95 -12.70 -16.22
N GLN A 225 -10.58 -11.55 -16.45
CA GLN A 225 -9.88 -10.28 -16.59
C GLN A 225 -9.17 -9.89 -15.28
N MET A 226 -9.84 -10.00 -14.14
CA MET A 226 -9.25 -9.76 -12.81
C MET A 226 -8.01 -10.64 -12.58
N VAL A 227 -8.09 -11.94 -12.90
CA VAL A 227 -6.95 -12.86 -12.76
C VAL A 227 -5.80 -12.43 -13.69
N ALA A 228 -6.08 -12.14 -14.97
CA ALA A 228 -5.05 -11.75 -15.93
C ALA A 228 -4.37 -10.42 -15.56
N ASP A 229 -5.13 -9.45 -15.07
CA ASP A 229 -4.56 -8.18 -14.60
C ASP A 229 -3.72 -8.38 -13.35
N ASN A 230 -4.20 -9.21 -12.43
CA ASN A 230 -3.46 -9.54 -11.22
C ASN A 230 -2.12 -10.23 -11.56
N GLU A 231 -2.12 -11.19 -12.49
CA GLU A 231 -0.89 -11.82 -12.97
C GLU A 231 0.06 -10.81 -13.63
N THR A 232 -0.46 -9.92 -14.47
CA THR A 232 0.34 -8.88 -15.13
C THR A 232 0.99 -7.93 -14.11
N LEU A 233 0.23 -7.52 -13.09
CA LEU A 233 0.71 -6.66 -12.02
C LEU A 233 1.72 -7.38 -11.12
N LEU A 234 1.47 -8.63 -10.73
CA LEU A 234 2.41 -9.43 -9.95
C LEU A 234 3.72 -9.64 -10.70
N GLU A 235 3.68 -10.02 -11.98
CA GLU A 235 4.88 -10.27 -12.76
C GLU A 235 5.72 -8.99 -12.93
N THR A 236 5.07 -7.85 -13.19
CA THR A 236 5.81 -6.62 -13.53
C THR A 236 6.11 -5.76 -12.31
N ALA A 237 5.07 -5.42 -11.54
CA ALA A 237 5.18 -4.45 -10.45
C ALA A 237 5.71 -5.11 -9.16
N MET A 238 5.32 -6.34 -8.84
CA MET A 238 5.86 -7.03 -7.66
C MET A 238 7.34 -7.40 -7.84
N GLU A 239 7.74 -7.84 -9.04
CA GLU A 239 9.16 -8.10 -9.34
C GLU A 239 9.99 -6.82 -9.33
N ALA A 240 9.42 -5.69 -9.75
CA ALA A 240 10.06 -4.40 -9.58
C ALA A 240 10.20 -4.01 -8.10
N ASN A 241 9.17 -4.25 -7.29
CA ASN A 241 9.22 -4.02 -5.83
C ASN A 241 10.27 -4.90 -5.16
N ARG A 242 10.35 -6.19 -5.51
CA ARG A 242 11.37 -7.12 -5.03
C ARG A 242 12.78 -6.64 -5.37
N ARG A 243 13.04 -6.29 -6.64
CA ARG A 243 14.35 -5.74 -7.07
C ARG A 243 14.68 -4.41 -6.39
N ASN A 244 13.68 -3.56 -6.17
CA ASN A 244 13.86 -2.30 -5.44
C ASN A 244 14.20 -2.56 -3.97
N ALA A 245 13.54 -3.52 -3.30
CA ALA A 245 13.87 -3.92 -1.95
C ALA A 245 15.29 -4.51 -1.86
N GLU A 246 15.68 -5.40 -2.76
CA GLU A 246 17.05 -5.94 -2.81
C GLU A 246 18.09 -4.84 -3.01
N THR A 247 17.87 -3.96 -3.98
CA THR A 247 18.85 -2.92 -4.33
C THR A 247 18.91 -1.84 -3.27
N PHE A 248 17.75 -1.40 -2.78
CA PHE A 248 17.64 -0.23 -1.92
C PHE A 248 17.63 -0.61 -0.45
N VAL A 249 16.71 -1.45 -0.02
CA VAL A 249 16.55 -1.80 1.40
C VAL A 249 17.73 -2.65 1.87
N VAL A 250 18.07 -3.71 1.14
CA VAL A 250 19.24 -4.54 1.49
C VAL A 250 20.53 -3.84 1.06
N GLY A 251 20.67 -3.50 -0.22
CA GLY A 251 21.94 -2.99 -0.77
C GLY A 251 22.35 -1.59 -0.28
N LYS A 252 21.44 -0.62 -0.26
CA LYS A 252 21.76 0.78 0.10
C LYS A 252 21.57 1.08 1.58
N LEU A 253 20.48 0.64 2.20
CA LEU A 253 20.24 0.84 3.64
C LEU A 253 21.00 -0.17 4.51
N GLY A 254 21.38 -1.33 3.96
CA GLY A 254 22.14 -2.34 4.68
C GLY A 254 21.28 -3.19 5.62
N MET A 255 19.99 -3.36 5.31
CA MET A 255 19.09 -4.23 6.07
C MET A 255 19.42 -5.70 5.85
N ASP A 256 19.00 -6.55 6.80
CA ASP A 256 19.19 -8.00 6.72
C ASP A 256 18.43 -8.57 5.50
N PRO A 257 19.04 -9.47 4.69
CA PRO A 257 18.36 -10.06 3.53
C PRO A 257 17.09 -10.86 3.85
N SER A 258 16.89 -11.29 5.10
CA SER A 258 15.65 -11.97 5.54
C SER A 258 14.39 -11.11 5.34
N VAL A 259 14.51 -9.79 5.19
CA VAL A 259 13.37 -8.93 4.80
C VAL A 259 12.74 -9.34 3.45
N MET A 260 13.49 -10.06 2.62
CA MET A 260 12.99 -10.57 1.34
C MET A 260 12.11 -11.82 1.49
N GLU A 261 12.12 -12.50 2.66
CA GLU A 261 11.26 -13.66 2.92
C GLU A 261 9.77 -13.29 2.89
N ALA A 262 9.43 -12.02 3.13
CA ALA A 262 8.09 -11.47 2.98
C ALA A 262 7.42 -11.82 1.63
N PHE A 263 8.20 -11.85 0.54
CA PHE A 263 7.68 -12.16 -0.80
C PHE A 263 7.36 -13.65 -1.02
N ALA A 264 7.84 -14.55 -0.15
CA ALA A 264 7.57 -15.99 -0.28
C ALA A 264 6.09 -16.33 -0.04
N HIS A 265 5.34 -15.47 0.66
CA HIS A 265 3.94 -15.70 1.03
C HIS A 265 2.94 -15.23 -0.04
N ILE A 266 3.40 -14.67 -1.16
CA ILE A 266 2.53 -14.18 -2.25
C ILE A 266 1.54 -15.24 -2.77
N PRO A 267 1.93 -16.52 -3.00
CA PRO A 267 0.97 -17.53 -3.43
C PRO A 267 -0.14 -17.77 -2.41
N GLU A 268 0.20 -17.89 -1.12
CA GLU A 268 -0.78 -18.07 -0.04
C GLU A 268 -1.72 -16.87 0.06
N ARG A 269 -1.17 -15.65 -0.01
CA ARG A 269 -1.95 -14.41 -0.03
C ARG A 269 -2.90 -14.35 -1.21
N THR A 270 -2.44 -14.72 -2.40
CA THR A 270 -3.29 -14.73 -3.60
C THR A 270 -4.46 -15.70 -3.46
N ARG A 271 -4.24 -16.89 -2.90
CA ARG A 271 -5.33 -17.85 -2.61
C ARG A 271 -6.33 -17.27 -1.61
N TYR A 272 -5.86 -16.64 -0.54
CA TYR A 272 -6.73 -15.98 0.44
C TYR A 272 -7.59 -14.91 -0.22
N ILE A 273 -6.98 -14.02 -1.00
CA ILE A 273 -7.68 -12.96 -1.74
C ILE A 273 -8.75 -13.57 -2.66
N PHE A 274 -8.36 -14.50 -3.53
CA PHE A 274 -9.27 -15.10 -4.52
C PHE A 274 -10.45 -15.81 -3.86
N ARG A 275 -10.24 -16.56 -2.78
CA ARG A 275 -11.33 -17.17 -2.00
C ARG A 275 -12.25 -16.11 -1.41
N THR A 276 -11.68 -15.05 -0.85
CA THR A 276 -12.43 -13.98 -0.19
C THR A 276 -13.33 -13.24 -1.18
N ILE A 277 -12.79 -12.86 -2.34
CA ILE A 277 -13.54 -12.15 -3.39
C ILE A 277 -14.39 -13.07 -4.28
N GLY A 278 -14.33 -14.40 -4.06
CA GLY A 278 -15.21 -15.37 -4.71
C GLY A 278 -14.76 -15.88 -6.08
N ILE A 279 -13.48 -15.77 -6.43
CA ILE A 279 -12.93 -16.37 -7.65
C ILE A 279 -12.72 -17.86 -7.41
N GLU A 280 -13.41 -18.70 -8.18
CA GLU A 280 -13.35 -20.16 -8.09
C GLU A 280 -12.03 -20.71 -8.64
N GLU A 281 -11.59 -21.86 -8.10
CA GLU A 281 -10.26 -22.43 -8.39
C GLU A 281 -10.02 -22.72 -9.87
N HIS A 282 -11.05 -23.00 -10.67
CA HIS A 282 -10.83 -23.24 -12.11
C HIS A 282 -10.34 -21.99 -12.86
N TYR A 283 -10.60 -20.79 -12.36
CA TYR A 283 -10.02 -19.54 -12.87
C TYR A 283 -8.57 -19.31 -12.45
N TRP A 284 -8.09 -20.02 -11.43
CA TRP A 284 -6.79 -19.70 -10.84
C TRP A 284 -5.65 -20.06 -11.79
N PRO A 285 -4.56 -19.28 -11.78
CA PRO A 285 -3.30 -19.66 -12.39
C PRO A 285 -2.81 -21.03 -11.91
N GLN A 286 -2.09 -21.76 -12.79
CA GLN A 286 -1.67 -23.12 -12.51
C GLN A 286 -0.77 -23.22 -11.26
N TYR A 287 0.14 -22.27 -11.07
CA TYR A 287 1.05 -22.24 -9.92
C TYR A 287 0.34 -22.10 -8.56
N LEU A 288 -0.92 -21.64 -8.54
CA LEU A 288 -1.72 -21.58 -7.31
C LEU A 288 -2.46 -22.87 -7.02
N LYS A 289 -2.70 -23.73 -8.03
CA LYS A 289 -3.43 -25.01 -7.89
C LYS A 289 -2.54 -26.13 -7.35
N GLU A 290 -1.24 -26.02 -7.57
CA GLU A 290 -0.25 -27.02 -7.18
C GLU A 290 0.26 -26.74 -5.75
N SER A 291 -0.55 -27.02 -4.72
CA SER A 291 -0.11 -27.07 -3.31
C SER A 291 -1.09 -27.86 -2.44
#